data_AF-A0A483ZE38-F1
#
_entry.id   AF-A0A483ZE38-F1
#
_cell.length_a   1.000
_cell.length_b   1.000
_cell.length_c   1.000
_cell.angle_alpha   90.00
_cell.angle_beta   90.00
_cell.angle_gamma   90.00
#
_symmetry.space_group_name_H-M   'P 1'
#
loop_
_entity.id
_entity.type
_entity.pdbx_description
1 polymer ?
#
loop_
_entity_poly.entity_id
_entity_poly.type
_entity_poly.pdbx_seq_one_letter_code
_entity_poly.pdbx_strand_id
1 'polypeptide(L)'
;DVKEARLFNGMFEPQPKEDWAGRLPRLKEEAERGESIVVNLPVKKREPKPEPGDELNPRVESRSDGLYWITPKVDKDSGEIINNETWLCSPLEVVGSGSDGAERYLVLRWRSPRGHEDITRAIPCADIGERDGWRSLKAGGVNVTTKSTFRAILADWLQQSGTDREWIITHTTGWHHGAYIMPDGEVIGDPETPILFNGRSAASSGYAIAGTAATWRDSVARLAGGNPSMMLGVAAALS
;
A
#
# COMPACT_ATOMS: atom_id res chain seq x y z
N ASP A 1 30.50 9.76 21.24
CA ASP A 1 31.11 10.88 21.97
C ASP A 1 32.03 11.69 21.06
N VAL A 2 31.91 13.01 21.08
CA VAL A 2 32.82 13.92 20.39
C VAL A 2 34.12 14.00 21.18
N LYS A 3 35.25 13.67 20.56
CA LYS A 3 36.57 13.64 21.22
C LYS A 3 37.37 14.94 21.06
N GLU A 4 37.10 15.71 20.01
CA GLU A 4 37.75 16.99 19.76
C GLU A 4 36.75 17.99 19.15
N ALA A 5 36.82 19.24 19.56
CA ALA A 5 36.05 20.34 18.99
C ALA A 5 36.98 21.54 18.79
N ARG A 6 37.22 21.89 17.52
CA ARG A 6 38.13 22.96 17.10
C ARG A 6 37.41 23.89 16.13
N LEU A 7 37.56 25.20 16.32
CA LEU A 7 37.02 26.21 15.41
C LEU A 7 38.13 26.73 14.51
N PHE A 8 37.92 26.63 13.20
CA PHE A 8 38.80 27.23 12.18
C PHE A 8 38.04 28.37 11.50
N ASN A 9 38.70 29.52 11.32
CA ASN A 9 38.08 30.72 10.76
C ASN A 9 38.13 30.75 9.22
N GLY A 10 38.85 29.79 8.61
CA GLY A 10 38.98 29.63 7.16
C GLY A 10 39.60 28.28 6.78
N MET A 11 39.47 27.89 5.51
CA MET A 11 39.88 26.57 5.00
C MET A 11 41.39 26.30 4.98
N PHE A 12 42.24 27.33 5.08
CA PHE A 12 43.69 27.23 4.87
C PHE A 12 44.54 27.63 6.09
N GLU A 13 43.94 27.79 7.28
CA GLU A 13 44.70 28.08 8.50
C GLU A 13 45.21 26.79 9.15
N PRO A 14 46.53 26.64 9.35
CA PRO A 14 47.12 25.40 9.89
C PRO A 14 46.90 25.22 11.40
N GLN A 15 46.41 26.24 12.11
CA GLN A 15 46.14 26.18 13.55
C GLN A 15 44.69 26.61 13.85
N PRO A 16 43.99 25.90 14.74
CA PRO A 16 42.64 26.26 15.14
C PRO A 16 42.66 27.59 15.91
N LYS A 17 41.72 28.47 15.59
CA LYS A 17 41.57 29.75 16.28
C LYS A 17 41.11 29.55 17.72
N GLU A 18 40.29 28.53 17.95
CA GLU A 18 39.90 28.11 19.29
C GLU A 18 39.89 26.59 19.39
N ASP A 19 40.61 26.06 20.38
CA ASP A 19 40.56 24.66 20.75
C ASP A 19 39.74 24.50 22.04
N TRP A 20 38.61 23.81 21.91
CA TRP A 20 37.67 23.58 22.99
C TRP A 20 37.82 22.19 23.60
N ALA A 21 38.74 21.35 23.11
CA ALA A 21 38.91 19.97 23.54
C ALA A 21 39.11 19.83 25.06
N GLY A 22 39.83 20.77 25.69
CA GLY A 22 40.04 20.78 27.15
C GLY A 22 38.80 21.21 27.96
N ARG A 23 37.83 21.90 27.35
CA ARG A 23 36.60 22.37 28.01
C ARG A 23 35.44 21.38 27.89
N LEU A 24 35.49 20.47 26.92
CA LEU A 24 34.46 19.46 26.70
C LEU A 24 34.17 18.55 27.91
N PRO A 25 35.17 18.03 28.67
CA PRO A 25 34.89 17.16 29.81
C PRO A 25 34.11 17.90 30.90
N ARG A 26 34.49 19.16 31.16
CA ARG A 26 33.84 20.01 32.14
C ARG A 26 32.40 20.37 31.72
N LEU A 27 32.21 20.73 30.45
CA LEU A 27 30.87 21.03 29.91
C LEU A 27 29.96 19.79 29.93
N LYS A 28 30.52 18.59 29.71
CA LYS A 28 29.77 17.33 29.83
C LYS A 28 29.33 17.08 31.27
N GLU A 29 30.22 17.28 32.24
CA GLU A 29 29.92 17.14 33.66
C GLU A 29 28.91 18.20 34.15
N GLU A 30 29.00 19.44 33.66
CA GLU A 30 28.03 20.52 33.92
C GLU A 30 26.65 20.23 33.28
N ALA A 31 26.61 19.56 32.12
CA ALA A 31 25.38 19.08 31.50
C ALA A 31 24.75 17.91 32.28
N GLU A 32 25.55 16.96 32.78
CA GLU A 32 25.07 15.86 33.62
C GLU A 32 24.58 16.35 34.99
N ARG A 33 25.19 17.41 35.54
CA ARG A 33 24.73 18.09 36.78
C ARG A 33 23.51 18.99 36.59
N GLY A 34 23.05 19.22 35.35
CA GLY A 34 21.87 20.04 35.06
C GLY A 34 22.07 21.55 35.19
N GLU A 35 23.32 22.04 35.30
CA GLU A 35 23.68 23.46 35.38
C GLU A 35 24.04 24.06 34.01
N SER A 36 23.76 23.32 32.93
CA SER A 36 24.05 23.76 31.57
C SER A 36 23.18 24.95 31.15
N ILE A 37 23.83 26.00 30.63
CA ILE A 37 23.21 27.17 30.00
C ILE A 37 22.59 26.82 28.63
N VAL A 38 22.75 25.58 28.16
CA VAL A 38 22.13 25.10 26.93
C VAL A 38 20.64 24.87 27.19
N VAL A 39 19.83 25.86 26.81
CA VAL A 39 18.37 25.71 26.72
C VAL A 39 18.10 24.51 25.81
N ASN A 40 17.63 23.42 26.40
CA ASN A 40 17.17 22.24 25.66
C ASN A 40 15.84 22.64 24.99
N LEU A 41 15.94 23.31 23.83
CA LEU A 41 14.79 23.64 23.01
C LEU A 41 14.09 22.32 22.69
N PRO A 42 12.83 22.11 23.13
CA PRO A 42 12.10 20.93 22.73
C PRO A 42 11.90 21.04 21.24
N VAL A 43 12.72 20.31 20.47
CA VAL A 43 12.41 20.00 19.08
C VAL A 43 11.22 19.06 19.15
N LYS A 44 10.03 19.65 19.34
CA LYS A 44 8.79 19.04 18.90
C LYS A 44 9.10 18.59 17.48
N LYS A 45 9.10 17.27 17.24
CA LYS A 45 8.88 16.71 15.91
C LYS A 45 7.67 17.46 15.36
N ARG A 46 7.92 18.48 14.55
CA ARG A 46 6.88 19.18 13.81
C ARG A 46 6.39 18.13 12.83
N GLU A 47 5.23 17.56 13.10
CA GLU A 47 4.37 17.11 12.01
C GLU A 47 4.32 18.28 11.00
N PRO A 48 4.51 18.02 9.70
CA PRO A 48 4.54 19.07 8.70
C PRO A 48 3.20 19.79 8.77
N LYS A 49 3.21 21.01 9.30
CA LYS A 49 2.08 21.92 9.18
C LYS A 49 2.05 22.29 7.70
N PRO A 50 0.91 22.12 6.98
CA PRO A 50 0.83 22.56 5.61
C PRO A 50 1.16 24.06 5.57
N GLU A 51 2.13 24.42 4.73
CA GLU A 51 2.41 25.82 4.43
C GLU A 51 1.11 26.44 3.88
N PRO A 52 0.78 27.71 4.14
CA PRO A 52 -0.45 28.33 3.61
C PRO A 52 -0.53 28.35 2.06
N GLY A 53 0.56 28.01 1.37
CA GLY A 53 0.55 27.74 -0.08
C GLY A 53 0.00 26.36 -0.49
N ASP A 54 0.05 25.36 0.38
CA ASP A 54 -0.45 24.00 0.12
C ASP A 54 -1.97 23.89 0.22
N GLU A 55 -2.62 24.81 0.94
CA GLU A 55 -4.08 24.82 1.06
C GLU A 55 -4.79 25.12 -0.27
N LEU A 56 -4.08 25.72 -1.24
CA LEU A 56 -4.57 26.07 -2.56
C LEU A 56 -4.27 25.03 -3.64
N ASN A 57 -3.45 24.02 -3.33
CA ASN A 57 -3.11 22.99 -4.29
C ASN A 57 -4.33 22.09 -4.53
N PRO A 58 -4.71 21.86 -5.80
CA PRO A 58 -5.75 20.90 -6.12
C PRO A 58 -5.37 19.52 -5.59
N ARG A 59 -6.29 18.88 -4.88
CA ARG A 59 -6.04 17.60 -4.22
C ARG A 59 -7.17 16.63 -4.44
N VAL A 60 -6.82 15.34 -4.46
CA VAL A 60 -7.79 14.25 -4.41
C VAL A 60 -8.02 13.89 -2.94
N GLU A 61 -9.27 13.96 -2.50
CA GLU A 61 -9.67 13.58 -1.15
C GLU A 61 -10.47 12.27 -1.19
N SER A 62 -10.02 11.29 -0.42
CA SER A 62 -10.76 10.04 -0.22
C SER A 62 -11.73 10.18 0.94
N ARG A 63 -13.02 9.96 0.68
CA ARG A 63 -14.11 9.99 1.66
C ARG A 63 -14.84 8.65 1.69
N SER A 64 -15.65 8.44 2.73
CA SER A 64 -16.42 7.20 2.90
C SER A 64 -17.42 6.91 1.77
N ASP A 65 -17.81 7.94 1.03
CA ASP A 65 -18.80 7.91 -0.06
C ASP A 65 -18.16 8.00 -1.46
N GLY A 66 -16.86 8.33 -1.57
CA GLY A 66 -16.16 8.36 -2.84
C GLY A 66 -14.86 9.13 -2.83
N LEU A 67 -14.26 9.23 -4.01
CA LEU A 67 -13.08 10.01 -4.28
C LEU A 67 -13.48 11.34 -4.94
N TYR A 68 -12.98 12.45 -4.42
CA TYR A 68 -13.34 13.80 -4.85
C TYR A 68 -12.11 14.60 -5.25
N TRP A 69 -12.21 15.35 -6.34
CA TRP A 69 -11.23 16.36 -6.73
C TRP A 69 -11.64 17.71 -6.15
N ILE A 70 -10.81 18.28 -5.30
CA ILE A 70 -11.04 19.59 -4.68
C ILE A 70 -10.10 20.58 -5.35
N THR A 71 -10.67 21.61 -5.96
CA THR A 71 -9.93 22.78 -6.47
C THR A 71 -10.27 23.97 -5.59
N PRO A 72 -9.39 24.34 -4.65
CA PRO A 72 -9.55 25.55 -3.85
C PRO A 72 -9.44 26.77 -4.76
N LYS A 73 -10.37 27.71 -4.64
CA LYS A 73 -10.32 29.02 -5.29
C LYS A 73 -10.49 30.10 -4.25
N VAL A 74 -9.62 31.11 -4.27
CA VAL A 74 -9.81 32.30 -3.44
C VAL A 74 -10.84 33.20 -4.13
N ASP A 75 -11.93 33.51 -3.45
CA ASP A 75 -12.85 34.53 -3.92
C ASP A 75 -12.18 35.91 -3.83
N LYS A 76 -12.22 36.66 -4.93
CA LYS A 76 -11.52 37.95 -5.06
C LYS A 76 -12.15 39.05 -4.22
N ASP A 77 -13.42 38.91 -3.84
CA ASP A 77 -14.15 39.94 -3.10
C ASP A 77 -14.21 39.69 -1.58
N SER A 78 -14.20 38.44 -1.10
CA SER A 78 -14.27 38.13 0.35
C SER A 78 -12.98 37.56 0.94
N GLY A 79 -12.04 37.08 0.12
CA GLY A 79 -10.85 36.38 0.58
C GLY A 79 -11.14 34.97 1.13
N GLU A 80 -12.38 34.48 1.04
CA GLU A 80 -12.73 33.11 1.45
C GLU A 80 -12.26 32.08 0.41
N ILE A 81 -11.79 30.93 0.90
CA ILE A 81 -11.37 29.81 0.07
C ILE A 81 -12.61 28.98 -0.27
N ILE A 82 -13.10 29.10 -1.49
CA ILE A 82 -14.18 28.27 -2.04
C ILE A 82 -13.56 26.97 -2.55
N ASN A 83 -13.84 25.87 -1.86
CA ASN A 83 -13.43 24.53 -2.29
C ASN A 83 -14.43 23.96 -3.28
N ASN A 84 -14.13 24.07 -4.58
CA ASN A 84 -14.97 23.46 -5.60
C ASN A 84 -14.67 21.96 -5.66
N GLU A 85 -15.60 21.15 -5.16
CA GLU A 85 -15.50 19.69 -5.16
C GLU A 85 -16.14 19.08 -6.42
N THR A 86 -15.47 18.10 -7.02
CA THR A 86 -16.00 17.33 -8.14
C THR A 86 -15.79 15.84 -7.88
N TRP A 87 -16.86 15.07 -7.97
CA TRP A 87 -16.82 13.62 -7.79
C TRP A 87 -16.04 12.92 -8.92
N LEU A 88 -15.12 12.02 -8.54
CA LEU A 88 -14.26 11.24 -9.43
C LEU A 88 -14.73 9.79 -9.56
N CYS A 89 -14.82 9.06 -8.44
CA CYS A 89 -15.23 7.66 -8.41
C CYS A 89 -15.82 7.25 -7.06
N SER A 90 -16.43 6.06 -7.02
CA SER A 90 -16.84 5.40 -5.77
C SER A 90 -15.63 5.08 -4.88
N PRO A 91 -15.82 4.76 -3.58
CA PRO A 91 -14.71 4.49 -2.67
C PRO A 91 -13.75 3.43 -3.24
N LEU A 92 -12.50 3.84 -3.42
CA LEU A 92 -11.44 3.05 -4.02
C LEU A 92 -10.15 3.32 -3.25
N GLU A 93 -9.49 2.27 -2.85
CA GLU A 93 -8.24 2.31 -2.08
C GLU A 93 -7.13 1.68 -2.90
N VAL A 94 -5.97 2.35 -2.94
CA VAL A 94 -4.73 1.76 -3.47
C VAL A 94 -4.05 1.04 -2.32
N VAL A 95 -4.03 -0.29 -2.38
CA VAL A 95 -3.48 -1.14 -1.31
C VAL A 95 -1.97 -1.36 -1.49
N GLY A 96 -1.52 -1.32 -2.73
CA GLY A 96 -0.10 -1.49 -3.06
C GLY A 96 0.16 -1.57 -4.55
N SER A 97 1.40 -1.88 -4.88
CA SER A 97 1.82 -2.17 -6.24
C SER A 97 2.50 -3.54 -6.28
N GLY A 98 2.37 -4.23 -7.41
CA GLY A 98 2.96 -5.54 -7.58
C GLY A 98 3.47 -5.78 -8.98
N SER A 99 4.18 -6.87 -9.18
CA SER A 99 4.64 -7.29 -10.50
C SER A 99 4.52 -8.81 -10.63
N ASP A 100 4.29 -9.27 -11.85
CA ASP A 100 4.40 -10.68 -12.25
C ASP A 100 5.76 -11.00 -12.89
N GLY A 101 6.70 -10.04 -12.87
CA GLY A 101 8.02 -10.13 -13.50
C GLY A 101 8.08 -9.59 -14.93
N ALA A 102 6.94 -9.44 -15.62
CA ALA A 102 6.87 -8.85 -16.95
C ALA A 102 6.27 -7.44 -16.91
N GLU A 103 5.14 -7.27 -16.22
CA GLU A 103 4.40 -6.02 -16.13
C GLU A 103 4.22 -5.59 -14.67
N ARG A 104 4.03 -4.28 -14.48
CA ARG A 104 3.69 -3.72 -13.16
C ARG A 104 2.18 -3.57 -13.05
N TYR A 105 1.66 -3.86 -11.88
CA TYR A 105 0.25 -3.80 -11.54
C TYR A 105 0.04 -2.88 -10.32
N LEU A 106 -1.11 -2.22 -10.29
CA LEU A 106 -1.64 -1.58 -9.09
C LEU A 106 -2.67 -2.50 -8.46
N VAL A 107 -2.53 -2.74 -7.16
CA VAL A 107 -3.49 -3.50 -6.37
C VAL A 107 -4.48 -2.53 -5.77
N LEU A 108 -5.72 -2.63 -6.24
CA LEU A 108 -6.82 -1.77 -5.84
C LEU A 108 -7.83 -2.58 -5.06
N ARG A 109 -8.37 -1.98 -3.99
CA ARG A 109 -9.45 -2.54 -3.19
C ARG A 109 -10.64 -1.59 -3.19
N TRP A 110 -11.83 -2.13 -3.40
CA TRP A 110 -13.07 -1.38 -3.33
C TRP A 110 -14.18 -2.26 -2.79
N ARG A 111 -15.21 -1.61 -2.24
CA ARG A 111 -16.39 -2.31 -1.74
C ARG A 111 -17.37 -2.58 -2.87
N SER A 112 -17.87 -3.81 -2.97
CA SER A 112 -18.90 -4.12 -3.96
C SER A 112 -20.20 -3.35 -3.67
N PRO A 113 -20.87 -2.76 -4.68
CA PRO A 113 -22.18 -2.15 -4.49
C PRO A 113 -23.30 -3.15 -4.14
N ARG A 114 -23.10 -4.43 -4.47
CA ARG A 114 -24.13 -5.50 -4.34
C ARG A 114 -23.88 -6.45 -3.17
N GLY A 115 -22.67 -6.47 -2.63
CA GLY A 115 -22.29 -7.31 -1.50
C GLY A 115 -21.40 -6.50 -0.57
N HIS A 116 -21.53 -6.69 0.73
CA HIS A 116 -20.70 -5.97 1.71
C HIS A 116 -19.23 -6.43 1.74
N GLU A 117 -18.76 -7.10 0.70
CA GLU A 117 -17.42 -7.67 0.57
C GLU A 117 -16.48 -6.68 -0.13
N ASP A 118 -15.23 -6.66 0.34
CA ASP A 118 -14.15 -5.90 -0.27
C ASP A 118 -13.55 -6.72 -1.41
N ILE A 119 -13.64 -6.20 -2.63
CA ILE A 119 -13.04 -6.79 -3.82
C ILE A 119 -11.64 -6.21 -3.94
N THR A 120 -10.64 -7.09 -3.96
CA THR A 120 -9.25 -6.72 -4.26
C THR A 120 -8.87 -7.23 -5.64
N ARG A 121 -8.31 -6.37 -6.49
CA ARG A 121 -7.83 -6.75 -7.83
C ARG A 121 -6.54 -6.04 -8.22
N ALA A 122 -5.75 -6.73 -9.03
CA ALA A 122 -4.62 -6.13 -9.75
C ALA A 122 -5.08 -5.60 -11.11
N ILE A 123 -4.70 -4.36 -11.41
CA ILE A 123 -4.89 -3.74 -12.74
C ILE A 123 -3.51 -3.40 -13.29
N PRO A 124 -3.18 -3.80 -14.54
CA PRO A 124 -1.92 -3.43 -15.16
C PRO A 124 -1.74 -1.91 -15.17
N CYS A 125 -0.56 -1.42 -14.80
CA CYS A 125 -0.27 0.02 -14.84
C CYS A 125 -0.44 0.59 -16.25
N ALA A 126 -0.17 -0.20 -17.29
CA ALA A 126 -0.37 0.18 -18.68
C ALA A 126 -1.84 0.44 -19.04
N ASP A 127 -2.78 -0.20 -18.33
CA ASP A 127 -4.22 -0.02 -18.54
C ASP A 127 -4.80 1.14 -17.74
N ILE A 128 -4.04 1.71 -16.78
CA ILE A 128 -4.51 2.81 -15.94
C ILE A 128 -4.62 4.09 -16.75
N GLY A 129 -5.83 4.67 -16.78
CA GLY A 129 -6.12 5.82 -17.63
C GLY A 129 -6.66 5.44 -19.01
N GLU A 130 -6.42 4.20 -19.44
CA GLU A 130 -6.92 3.67 -20.71
C GLU A 130 -8.36 3.17 -20.62
N ARG A 131 -8.99 3.00 -21.80
CA ARG A 131 -10.37 2.51 -21.89
C ARG A 131 -10.54 1.14 -21.22
N ASP A 132 -9.53 0.27 -21.33
CA ASP A 132 -9.58 -1.09 -20.81
C ASP A 132 -9.44 -1.15 -19.28
N GLY A 133 -8.61 -0.30 -18.66
CA GLY A 133 -8.57 -0.17 -17.20
C GLY A 133 -9.88 0.35 -16.62
N TRP A 134 -10.48 1.38 -17.23
CA TRP A 134 -11.80 1.87 -16.82
C TRP A 134 -12.90 0.84 -17.00
N ARG A 135 -12.82 0.02 -18.07
CA ARG A 135 -13.76 -1.08 -18.30
C ARG A 135 -13.62 -2.14 -17.20
N SER A 136 -12.40 -2.49 -16.80
CA SER A 136 -12.12 -3.45 -15.74
C SER A 136 -12.63 -2.97 -14.38
N LEU A 137 -12.40 -1.70 -14.03
CA LEU A 137 -12.93 -1.09 -12.80
C LEU A 137 -14.46 -1.09 -12.76
N LYS A 138 -15.11 -0.65 -13.85
CA LYS A 138 -16.58 -0.66 -13.94
C LYS A 138 -17.17 -2.07 -13.92
N ALA A 139 -16.51 -3.04 -14.58
CA ALA A 139 -16.91 -4.44 -14.51
C ALA A 139 -16.80 -5.02 -13.10
N GLY A 140 -15.85 -4.51 -12.31
CA GLY A 140 -15.69 -4.80 -10.89
C GLY A 140 -16.71 -4.13 -9.96
N GLY A 141 -17.55 -3.24 -10.49
CA GLY A 141 -18.56 -2.51 -9.71
C GLY A 141 -18.12 -1.13 -9.22
N VAL A 142 -16.97 -0.61 -9.67
CA VAL A 142 -16.52 0.76 -9.36
C VAL A 142 -17.22 1.75 -10.29
N ASN A 143 -17.89 2.74 -9.73
CA ASN A 143 -18.46 3.83 -10.51
C ASN A 143 -17.40 4.90 -10.74
N VAL A 144 -17.22 5.33 -11.98
CA VAL A 144 -16.23 6.34 -12.38
C VAL A 144 -16.93 7.46 -13.14
N THR A 145 -16.49 8.70 -12.95
CA THR A 145 -16.96 9.90 -13.64
C THR A 145 -16.94 9.72 -15.17
N THR A 146 -17.85 10.39 -15.87
CA THR A 146 -17.96 10.35 -17.33
C THR A 146 -17.10 11.39 -18.04
N LYS A 147 -16.67 12.41 -17.30
CA LYS A 147 -15.87 13.53 -17.83
C LYS A 147 -14.42 13.12 -18.05
N SER A 148 -13.89 13.31 -19.26
CA SER A 148 -12.53 12.88 -19.64
C SER A 148 -11.43 13.54 -18.80
N THR A 149 -11.53 14.85 -18.54
CA THR A 149 -10.54 15.60 -17.73
C THR A 149 -10.37 15.01 -16.34
N PHE A 150 -11.47 14.66 -15.67
CA PHE A 150 -11.44 14.10 -14.33
C PHE A 150 -10.99 12.64 -14.30
N ARG A 151 -11.18 11.89 -15.40
CA ARG A 151 -10.57 10.55 -15.55
C ARG A 151 -9.05 10.63 -15.66
N ALA A 152 -8.51 11.61 -16.39
CA ALA A 152 -7.07 11.81 -16.48
C ALA A 152 -6.48 12.11 -15.09
N ILE A 153 -7.10 13.03 -14.34
CA ILE A 153 -6.70 13.34 -12.96
C ILE A 153 -6.77 12.09 -12.06
N LEU A 154 -7.82 11.28 -12.18
CA LEU A 154 -7.93 10.03 -11.42
C LEU A 154 -6.84 9.02 -11.79
N ALA A 155 -6.49 8.89 -13.08
CA ALA A 155 -5.42 8.02 -13.54
C ALA A 155 -4.06 8.47 -12.98
N ASP A 156 -3.78 9.78 -13.04
CA ASP A 156 -2.55 10.36 -12.50
C ASP A 156 -2.47 10.12 -11.00
N TRP A 157 -3.58 10.32 -10.27
CA TRP A 157 -3.66 10.05 -8.84
C TRP A 157 -3.44 8.58 -8.51
N LEU A 158 -4.04 7.65 -9.26
CA LEU A 158 -3.85 6.21 -9.04
C LEU A 158 -2.39 5.78 -9.22
N GLN A 159 -1.72 6.32 -10.24
CA GLN A 159 -0.30 6.03 -10.50
C GLN A 159 0.62 6.63 -9.43
N GLN A 160 0.31 7.81 -8.91
CA GLN A 160 1.08 8.48 -7.85
C GLN A 160 0.80 7.91 -6.45
N SER A 161 -0.42 7.42 -6.22
CA SER A 161 -0.85 6.85 -4.95
C SER A 161 -0.39 5.40 -4.74
N GLY A 162 0.51 4.90 -5.59
CA GLY A 162 1.14 3.61 -5.42
C GLY A 162 1.81 3.55 -4.05
N THR A 163 1.29 2.70 -3.18
CA THR A 163 1.84 2.48 -1.84
C THR A 163 3.18 1.74 -1.93
N ASP A 164 4.10 1.99 -0.99
CA ASP A 164 5.38 1.25 -0.84
C ASP A 164 5.19 -0.23 -0.48
N ARG A 165 3.95 -0.71 -0.39
CA ARG A 165 3.63 -2.11 -0.15
C ARG A 165 3.72 -2.88 -1.46
N GLU A 166 4.73 -3.74 -1.54
CA GLU A 166 4.95 -4.63 -2.67
C GLU A 166 4.04 -5.87 -2.57
N TRP A 167 3.45 -6.27 -3.70
CA TRP A 167 2.60 -7.45 -3.85
C TRP A 167 3.16 -8.36 -4.94
N ILE A 168 3.05 -9.67 -4.74
CA ILE A 168 3.40 -10.65 -5.76
C ILE A 168 2.13 -10.97 -6.56
N ILE A 169 2.17 -10.77 -7.88
CA ILE A 169 1.04 -11.06 -8.75
C ILE A 169 1.31 -12.36 -9.49
N THR A 170 0.36 -13.29 -9.46
CA THR A 170 0.48 -14.57 -10.16
C THR A 170 -0.81 -14.91 -10.91
N HIS A 171 -0.64 -15.52 -12.09
CA HIS A 171 -1.73 -15.98 -12.95
C HIS A 171 -1.96 -17.49 -12.81
N THR A 172 -1.13 -18.17 -12.03
CA THR A 172 -1.22 -19.62 -11.79
C THR A 172 -1.64 -19.92 -10.37
N THR A 173 -2.30 -21.06 -10.23
CA THR A 173 -2.67 -21.64 -8.93
C THR A 173 -1.59 -22.62 -8.50
N GLY A 174 -1.55 -22.96 -7.22
CA GLY A 174 -0.55 -23.85 -6.64
C GLY A 174 0.40 -23.16 -5.66
N TRP A 175 1.54 -23.81 -5.41
CA TRP A 175 2.53 -23.33 -4.44
C TRP A 175 3.33 -22.14 -4.98
N HIS A 176 3.27 -21.02 -4.26
CA HIS A 176 3.99 -19.79 -4.54
C HIS A 176 4.50 -19.16 -3.24
N HIS A 177 5.80 -18.91 -3.14
CA HIS A 177 6.42 -18.17 -2.02
C HIS A 177 5.99 -18.63 -0.61
N GLY A 178 5.84 -19.95 -0.41
CA GLY A 178 5.46 -20.52 0.89
C GLY A 178 3.96 -20.51 1.20
N ALA A 179 3.12 -20.03 0.27
CA ALA A 179 1.67 -20.13 0.34
C ALA A 179 1.11 -20.93 -0.84
N TYR A 180 -0.05 -21.54 -0.65
CA TYR A 180 -0.78 -22.26 -1.69
C TYR A 180 -1.95 -21.41 -2.18
N ILE A 181 -2.01 -21.19 -3.49
CA ILE A 181 -3.04 -20.38 -4.11
C ILE A 181 -4.11 -21.29 -4.71
N MET A 182 -5.32 -21.13 -4.22
CA MET A 182 -6.49 -21.86 -4.67
C MET A 182 -7.04 -21.28 -5.99
N PRO A 183 -7.74 -22.10 -6.81
CA PRO A 183 -8.35 -21.63 -8.06
C PRO A 183 -9.47 -20.60 -7.93
N ASP A 184 -10.04 -20.43 -6.74
CA ASP A 184 -10.97 -19.36 -6.39
C ASP A 184 -10.27 -18.05 -5.98
N GLY A 185 -8.93 -18.07 -5.85
CA GLY A 185 -8.10 -16.94 -5.46
C GLY A 185 -7.79 -16.89 -3.95
N GLU A 186 -8.27 -17.85 -3.16
CA GLU A 186 -7.88 -17.95 -1.74
C GLU A 186 -6.39 -18.28 -1.61
N VAL A 187 -5.70 -17.63 -0.69
CA VAL A 187 -4.28 -17.86 -0.40
C VAL A 187 -4.18 -18.56 0.96
N ILE A 188 -3.75 -19.81 0.95
CA ILE A 188 -3.56 -20.65 2.14
C ILE A 188 -2.09 -20.60 2.55
N GLY A 189 -1.80 -19.94 3.66
CA GLY A 189 -0.45 -19.75 4.19
C GLY A 189 -0.22 -18.32 4.64
N ASP A 190 0.93 -18.06 5.23
CA ASP A 190 1.34 -16.71 5.65
C ASP A 190 2.63 -16.33 4.91
N PRO A 191 2.52 -15.89 3.64
CA PRO A 191 3.69 -15.47 2.88
C PRO A 191 4.19 -14.12 3.41
N GLU A 192 5.52 -13.94 3.47
CA GLU A 192 6.15 -12.69 3.94
C GLU A 192 5.71 -11.48 3.08
N THR A 193 5.51 -11.70 1.78
CA THR A 193 4.96 -10.72 0.85
C THR A 193 3.55 -11.13 0.43
N PRO A 194 2.55 -10.24 0.50
CA PRO A 194 1.19 -10.58 0.11
C PRO A 194 1.12 -10.97 -1.37
N ILE A 195 0.45 -12.08 -1.65
CA ILE A 195 0.30 -12.62 -3.00
C ILE A 195 -1.14 -12.41 -3.45
N LEU A 196 -1.33 -11.96 -4.69
CA LEU A 196 -2.63 -11.83 -5.31
C LEU A 196 -2.70 -12.67 -6.59
N PHE A 197 -3.73 -13.51 -6.65
CA PHE A 197 -4.07 -14.27 -7.84
C PHE A 197 -4.84 -13.39 -8.83
N ASN A 198 -4.31 -13.23 -10.04
CA ASN A 198 -4.92 -12.44 -11.13
C ASN A 198 -5.37 -13.30 -12.32
N GLY A 199 -5.67 -14.58 -12.09
CA GLY A 199 -6.13 -15.49 -13.14
C GLY A 199 -7.66 -15.52 -13.29
N ARG A 200 -8.15 -15.63 -14.52
CA ARG A 200 -9.56 -16.02 -14.79
C ARG A 200 -9.67 -17.54 -14.75
N SER A 201 -9.65 -18.12 -13.55
CA SER A 201 -9.86 -19.58 -13.44
C SER A 201 -11.34 -19.91 -13.60
N ALA A 202 -11.70 -20.46 -14.76
CA ALA A 202 -13.00 -21.09 -15.00
C ALA A 202 -13.29 -22.26 -14.02
N ALA A 203 -12.24 -22.74 -13.35
CA ALA A 203 -12.29 -23.77 -12.31
C ALA A 203 -12.68 -23.24 -10.92
N SER A 204 -12.77 -21.92 -10.69
CA SER A 204 -13.12 -21.34 -9.38
C SER A 204 -14.43 -21.89 -8.80
N SER A 205 -15.45 -22.12 -9.64
CA SER A 205 -16.72 -22.73 -9.21
C SER A 205 -16.66 -24.24 -8.97
N GLY A 206 -15.58 -24.91 -9.40
CA GLY A 206 -15.39 -26.35 -9.25
C GLY A 206 -14.75 -26.76 -7.93
N TYR A 207 -14.12 -25.82 -7.22
CA TYR A 207 -13.48 -26.06 -5.92
C TYR A 207 -14.37 -25.53 -4.79
N ALA A 208 -15.52 -26.18 -4.60
CA ALA A 208 -16.39 -25.89 -3.45
C ALA A 208 -16.00 -26.75 -2.24
N ILE A 209 -15.95 -26.14 -1.06
CA ILE A 209 -15.75 -26.85 0.20
C ILE A 209 -17.05 -27.58 0.58
N ALA A 210 -16.99 -28.91 0.71
CA ALA A 210 -18.08 -29.73 1.19
C ALA A 210 -17.65 -30.54 2.42
N GLY A 211 -18.22 -30.21 3.57
CA GLY A 211 -17.90 -30.85 4.85
C GLY A 211 -16.66 -30.27 5.52
N THR A 212 -16.03 -31.08 6.37
CA THR A 212 -14.84 -30.72 7.16
C THR A 212 -13.74 -31.75 6.99
N ALA A 213 -12.50 -31.38 7.34
CA ALA A 213 -11.37 -32.32 7.36
C ALA A 213 -11.65 -33.55 8.27
N ALA A 214 -12.32 -33.35 9.41
CA ALA A 214 -12.71 -34.42 10.31
C ALA A 214 -13.70 -35.39 9.63
N THR A 215 -14.76 -34.87 9.01
CA THR A 215 -15.73 -35.71 8.30
C THR A 215 -15.12 -36.44 7.12
N TRP A 216 -14.18 -35.82 6.39
CA TRP A 216 -13.46 -36.48 5.29
C TRP A 216 -12.60 -37.63 5.80
N ARG A 217 -11.89 -37.43 6.93
CA ARG A 217 -11.09 -38.48 7.57
C ARG A 217 -11.94 -39.66 8.03
N ASP A 218 -13.06 -39.39 8.68
CA ASP A 218 -13.90 -40.42 9.29
C ASP A 218 -14.77 -41.20 8.26
N SER A 219 -14.93 -40.64 7.05
CA SER A 219 -15.67 -41.26 5.94
C SER A 219 -14.75 -41.78 4.83
N VAL A 220 -14.13 -40.89 4.05
CA VAL A 220 -13.34 -41.22 2.86
C VAL A 220 -12.01 -41.87 3.24
N ALA A 221 -11.22 -41.24 4.11
CA ALA A 221 -9.89 -41.75 4.46
C ALA A 221 -9.97 -43.11 5.18
N ARG A 222 -10.95 -43.25 6.08
CA ARG A 222 -11.22 -44.52 6.77
C ARG A 222 -11.54 -45.67 5.81
N LEU A 223 -12.25 -45.40 4.71
CA LEU A 223 -12.57 -46.41 3.68
C LEU A 223 -11.40 -46.69 2.73
N ALA A 224 -10.54 -45.69 2.48
CA ALA A 224 -9.35 -45.85 1.66
C ALA A 224 -8.21 -46.60 2.39
N GLY A 225 -8.18 -46.53 3.72
CA GLY A 225 -7.16 -47.17 4.56
C GLY A 225 -7.11 -48.69 4.36
N GLY A 226 -5.92 -49.21 4.05
CA GLY A 226 -5.70 -50.64 3.81
C GLY A 226 -5.87 -51.09 2.37
N ASN A 227 -6.30 -50.20 1.46
CA ASN A 227 -6.32 -50.47 0.02
C ASN A 227 -5.18 -49.73 -0.69
N PRO A 228 -4.11 -50.43 -1.14
CA PRO A 228 -2.95 -49.79 -1.77
C PRO A 228 -3.28 -48.93 -2.98
N SER A 229 -4.25 -49.34 -3.82
CA SER A 229 -4.63 -48.58 -5.02
C SER A 229 -5.35 -47.27 -4.66
N MET A 230 -6.26 -47.31 -3.68
CA MET A 230 -6.95 -46.10 -3.22
C MET A 230 -6.01 -45.15 -2.48
N MET A 231 -5.12 -45.70 -1.65
CA MET A 231 -4.07 -44.93 -0.98
C MET A 231 -3.11 -44.29 -1.98
N LEU A 232 -2.72 -45.00 -3.04
CA LEU A 232 -1.92 -44.46 -4.13
C LEU A 232 -2.66 -43.35 -4.88
N GLY A 233 -3.95 -43.54 -5.17
CA GLY A 233 -4.78 -42.52 -5.83
C GLY A 233 -4.87 -41.22 -5.02
N VAL A 234 -5.05 -41.32 -3.70
CA VAL A 234 -5.05 -40.15 -2.81
C VAL A 234 -3.66 -39.51 -2.74
N ALA A 235 -2.60 -40.31 -2.64
CA ALA A 235 -1.23 -39.79 -2.60
C ALA A 235 -0.86 -39.05 -3.89
N ALA A 236 -1.20 -39.59 -5.06
CA ALA A 236 -0.92 -38.98 -6.36
C ALA A 236 -1.74 -37.70 -6.62
N ALA A 237 -2.94 -37.59 -6.03
CA ALA A 237 -3.74 -36.38 -6.14
C ALA A 237 -3.23 -35.21 -5.28
N LEU A 238 -2.43 -35.51 -4.24
CA LEU A 238 -1.91 -34.54 -3.27
C LEU A 238 -0.39 -34.34 -3.36
N SER A 239 0.28 -35.04 -4.28
CA SER A 239 1.73 -34.97 -4.51
C SER A 239 2.15 -33.74 -5.30
#